data_AF-A0A067DWK9-F1
#
_entry.id   AF-A0A067DWK9-F1
#
_cell.length_a   1.000
_cell.length_b   1.000
_cell.length_c   1.000
_cell.angle_alpha   90.00
_cell.angle_beta   90.00
_cell.angle_gamma   90.00
#
_symmetry.space_group_name_H-M   'P 1'
#
loop_
_entity.id
_entity.type
_entity.pdbx_description
1 polymer ?
#
loop_
_entity_poly.entity_id
_entity_poly.type
_entity_poly.pdbx_seq_one_letter_code
_entity_poly.pdbx_strand_id
1 'polypeptide(L)'
;MGIEKQILTPGNGPKPVAGQKVTVHCTGYGKNGDLSQKFWSTKDPGQQPFTFQIGKGSVIKGWDEGVMGMQVGEVARLRTKPSSSPWW
;
A
#
# COMPACT_ATOMS: atom_id res chain seq x y z
N MET A 1 15.34 -1.53 1.92
CA MET A 1 14.26 -0.56 1.57
C MET A 1 13.34 -0.47 2.76
N GLY A 2 13.15 0.74 3.32
CA GLY A 2 12.19 0.95 4.41
C GLY A 2 10.83 1.40 3.86
N ILE A 3 9.75 0.97 4.50
CA ILE A 3 8.41 1.50 4.26
C ILE A 3 8.04 2.44 5.38
N GLU A 4 7.60 3.63 5.00
CA GLU A 4 6.92 4.54 5.91
C GLU A 4 5.41 4.39 5.71
N LYS A 5 4.70 4.01 6.78
CA LYS A 5 3.24 3.97 6.82
C LYS A 5 2.72 5.20 7.56
N GLN A 6 1.90 5.99 6.89
CA GLN A 6 1.15 7.09 7.50
C GLN A 6 -0.34 6.74 7.49
N ILE A 7 -0.97 6.69 8.67
CA ILE A 7 -2.42 6.47 8.79
C ILE A 7 -3.11 7.80 8.47
N LEU A 8 -3.99 7.80 7.46
CA LEU A 8 -4.81 8.96 7.10
C LEU A 8 -6.19 8.87 7.77
N THR A 9 -6.75 7.67 7.83
CA THR A 9 -7.99 7.36 8.52
C THR A 9 -7.84 6.02 9.21
N PRO A 10 -8.05 5.93 10.54
CA PRO A 10 -7.94 4.66 11.24
C PRO A 10 -9.07 3.72 10.82
N GLY A 11 -8.73 2.43 10.68
CA GLY A 11 -9.71 1.36 10.58
C GLY A 11 -10.08 0.85 11.96
N ASN A 12 -11.27 0.26 12.10
CA ASN A 12 -11.74 -0.33 13.34
C ASN A 12 -12.08 -1.83 13.20
N GLY A 13 -11.73 -2.41 12.06
CA GLY A 13 -11.92 -3.84 11.79
C GLY A 13 -10.68 -4.67 12.11
N PRO A 14 -10.76 -6.00 11.90
CA PRO A 14 -9.66 -6.90 12.21
C PRO A 14 -8.41 -6.57 11.39
N LYS A 15 -7.24 -6.92 11.92
CA LYS A 15 -5.99 -6.93 11.16
C LYS A 15 -5.97 -8.15 10.22
N PRO A 16 -5.47 -7.99 8.98
CA PRO A 16 -5.33 -9.12 8.07
C PRO A 16 -4.27 -10.10 8.58
N VAL A 17 -4.47 -11.38 8.29
CA VAL A 17 -3.53 -12.46 8.62
C VAL A 17 -2.86 -12.97 7.35
N ALA A 18 -1.57 -13.29 7.43
CA ALA A 18 -0.80 -13.83 6.30
C ALA A 18 -1.51 -15.04 5.67
N GLY A 19 -1.59 -15.06 4.33
CA GLY A 19 -2.29 -16.05 3.51
C GLY A 19 -3.75 -15.70 3.19
N GLN A 20 -4.37 -14.75 3.90
CA GLN A 20 -5.73 -14.32 3.60
C GLN A 20 -5.79 -13.54 2.29
N LYS A 21 -6.95 -13.62 1.62
CA LYS A 21 -7.28 -12.71 0.52
C LYS A 21 -7.72 -11.38 1.10
N VAL A 22 -7.06 -10.32 0.68
CA VAL A 22 -7.41 -8.94 1.02
C VAL A 22 -7.80 -8.19 -0.24
N THR A 23 -8.82 -7.35 -0.12
CA THR A 23 -9.30 -6.51 -1.21
C THR A 23 -9.13 -5.05 -0.80
N VAL A 24 -8.44 -4.27 -1.62
CA VAL A 24 -8.13 -2.88 -1.32
C VAL A 24 -8.48 -1.95 -2.47
N HIS A 25 -8.88 -0.73 -2.12
CA HIS A 25 -8.75 0.38 -3.03
C HIS A 25 -7.38 1.02 -2.84
N CYS A 26 -6.68 1.21 -3.95
CA CYS A 26 -5.38 1.84 -3.99
C CYS A 26 -5.32 2.93 -5.07
N THR A 27 -4.51 3.94 -4.80
CA THR A 27 -4.16 5.02 -5.72
C THR A 27 -2.64 5.16 -5.69
N GLY A 28 -2.03 5.07 -6.86
CA GLY A 28 -0.58 5.18 -7.04
C GLY A 28 -0.18 6.59 -7.44
N TYR A 29 0.87 7.08 -6.79
CA TYR A 29 1.48 8.39 -7.02
C TYR A 29 2.96 8.23 -7.37
N GLY A 30 3.53 9.15 -8.15
CA GLY A 30 4.91 9.06 -8.64
C GLY A 30 5.06 9.15 -10.16
N LYS A 31 4.08 9.72 -10.88
CA LYS A 31 4.17 9.83 -12.34
C LYS A 31 5.40 10.65 -12.73
N ASN A 32 6.27 10.07 -13.58
CA ASN A 32 7.50 10.72 -14.05
C ASN A 32 8.44 11.22 -12.93
N GLY A 33 8.45 10.54 -11.77
CA GLY A 33 9.28 10.94 -10.62
C GLY A 33 8.63 11.98 -9.70
N ASP A 34 7.48 12.53 -10.07
CA ASP A 34 6.71 13.44 -9.22
C ASP A 34 5.76 12.66 -8.29
N LEU A 35 6.12 12.60 -7.00
CA LEU A 35 5.36 11.91 -5.96
C LEU A 35 4.00 12.57 -5.63
N SER A 36 3.72 13.77 -6.13
CA SER A 36 2.40 14.40 -6.02
C SER A 36 1.45 14.00 -7.14
N GLN A 37 1.97 13.46 -8.24
CA GLN A 37 1.17 13.12 -9.41
C GLN A 37 0.66 11.69 -9.35
N LYS A 38 -0.67 11.55 -9.43
CA LYS A 38 -1.36 10.28 -9.59
C LYS A 38 -1.02 9.66 -10.96
N PHE A 39 -0.66 8.38 -10.99
CA PHE A 39 -0.52 7.62 -12.23
C PHE A 39 -1.60 6.55 -12.42
N TRP A 40 -2.20 6.04 -11.33
CA TRP A 40 -3.31 5.09 -11.39
C TRP A 40 -4.20 5.14 -10.15
N SER A 41 -5.46 4.72 -10.27
CA SER A 41 -6.35 4.50 -9.13
C SER A 41 -7.39 3.44 -9.44
N THR A 42 -7.60 2.51 -8.51
CA THR A 42 -8.74 1.57 -8.53
C THR A 42 -10.11 2.24 -8.31
N LYS A 43 -10.13 3.55 -8.03
CA LYS A 43 -11.35 4.36 -7.92
C LYS A 43 -11.69 5.09 -9.22
N ASP A 44 -10.84 5.00 -10.25
CA ASP A 44 -11.11 5.63 -11.54
C ASP A 44 -12.20 4.83 -12.30
N PRO A 45 -12.98 5.47 -13.20
CA PRO A 45 -14.07 4.80 -13.91
C PRO A 45 -13.62 3.54 -14.66
N GLY A 46 -14.37 2.44 -14.51
CA GLY A 46 -14.06 1.15 -15.14
C GLY A 46 -13.00 0.31 -14.41
N GLN A 47 -12.43 0.79 -13.31
CA GLN A 47 -11.49 0.04 -12.47
C GLN A 47 -12.21 -0.72 -11.35
N GLN A 48 -11.58 -1.79 -10.86
CA GLN A 48 -12.09 -2.63 -9.78
C GLN A 48 -11.13 -2.63 -8.58
N PRO A 49 -11.63 -2.90 -7.35
CA PRO A 49 -10.77 -3.14 -6.20
C PRO A 49 -9.75 -4.24 -6.49
N PHE A 50 -8.53 -4.06 -6.00
CA PHE A 50 -7.47 -5.03 -6.20
C PHE A 50 -7.49 -6.09 -5.10
N THR A 51 -7.54 -7.37 -5.48
CA THR A 51 -7.55 -8.50 -4.53
C THR A 51 -6.28 -9.33 -4.66
N PHE A 52 -5.63 -9.62 -3.54
CA PHE A 52 -4.39 -10.40 -3.50
C PHE A 52 -4.26 -11.19 -2.19
N GLN A 53 -3.34 -12.16 -2.16
CA GLN A 53 -2.99 -12.87 -0.93
C GLN A 53 -1.88 -12.12 -0.17
N ILE A 54 -2.18 -11.72 1.07
CA ILE A 54 -1.26 -10.95 1.91
C ILE A 54 -0.20 -11.85 2.56
N GLY A 55 1.01 -11.35 2.77
CA GLY A 55 2.10 -12.07 3.48
C GLY A 55 2.69 -13.24 2.69
N LYS A 56 2.48 -13.26 1.37
CA LYS A 56 2.98 -14.32 0.46
C LYS A 56 3.93 -13.79 -0.60
N GLY A 57 4.26 -12.49 -0.58
CA GLY A 57 5.08 -11.88 -1.63
C GLY A 57 4.38 -11.78 -2.98
N SER A 58 3.04 -11.83 -3.02
CA SER A 58 2.25 -11.69 -4.26
C SER A 58 2.21 -10.25 -4.79
N VAL A 59 2.68 -9.29 -3.98
CA VAL A 59 2.78 -7.86 -4.31
C VAL A 59 4.18 -7.35 -3.95
N ILE A 60 4.50 -6.10 -4.33
CA ILE A 60 5.76 -5.47 -3.93
C ILE A 60 5.94 -5.57 -2.42
N LYS A 61 7.14 -5.96 -1.96
CA LYS A 61 7.44 -6.25 -0.55
C LYS A 61 6.92 -5.16 0.40
N GLY A 62 7.08 -3.91 -0.02
CA GLY A 62 6.67 -2.78 0.79
C GLY A 62 5.16 -2.63 0.98
N TRP A 63 4.39 -3.05 -0.02
CA TRP A 63 2.94 -3.14 0.07
C TRP A 63 2.55 -4.29 0.99
N ASP A 64 3.17 -5.45 0.83
CA ASP A 64 2.88 -6.63 1.65
C ASP A 64 3.06 -6.34 3.14
N GLU A 65 4.21 -5.75 3.51
CA GLU A 65 4.50 -5.33 4.89
C GLU A 65 3.57 -4.19 5.36
N GLY A 66 3.32 -3.21 4.50
CA GLY A 66 2.47 -2.07 4.82
C GLY A 66 1.03 -2.46 5.14
N VAL A 67 0.43 -3.31 4.30
CA VAL A 67 -0.95 -3.77 4.45
C VAL A 67 -1.10 -4.79 5.58
N MET A 68 -0.09 -5.62 5.84
CA MET A 68 -0.06 -6.48 7.04
C MET A 68 -0.18 -5.69 8.34
N GLY A 69 0.28 -4.44 8.36
CA GLY A 69 0.16 -3.54 9.49
C GLY A 69 -1.14 -2.74 9.55
N MET A 70 -2.06 -2.88 8.59
CA MET A 70 -3.31 -2.13 8.52
C MET A 70 -4.47 -2.84 9.23
N GLN A 71 -5.56 -2.13 9.45
CA GLN A 71 -6.85 -2.68 9.86
C GLN A 71 -7.88 -2.58 8.74
N VAL A 72 -8.88 -3.48 8.75
CA VAL A 72 -10.03 -3.34 7.85
C VAL A 72 -10.71 -1.97 8.10
N GLY A 73 -10.95 -1.24 7.01
CA GLY A 73 -11.47 0.14 7.04
C GLY A 73 -10.39 1.22 7.16
N GLU A 74 -9.12 0.87 7.36
CA GLU A 74 -8.03 1.85 7.43
C GLU A 74 -7.72 2.43 6.04
N VAL A 75 -7.46 3.73 5.99
CA VAL A 75 -6.85 4.40 4.85
C VAL A 75 -5.46 4.84 5.26
N ALA A 76 -4.44 4.29 4.60
CA ALA A 76 -3.05 4.63 4.87
C ALA A 76 -2.31 4.99 3.58
N ARG A 77 -1.30 5.85 3.73
CA ARG A 77 -0.30 6.14 2.69
C ARG A 77 0.94 5.31 2.99
N LEU A 78 1.38 4.52 2.01
CA LEU A 78 2.61 3.77 2.07
C LEU A 78 3.65 4.46 1.19
N ARG A 79 4.79 4.85 1.76
CA ARG A 79 5.91 5.45 1.02
C ARG A 79 7.10 4.51 1.07
N THR A 80 7.53 4.03 -0.09
CA THR A 80 8.81 3.35 -0.25
C THR A 80 9.92 4.39 -0.13
N LYS A 81 10.75 4.28 0.91
CA LYS A 81 12.02 5.01 0.92
C LYS A 81 12.99 4.21 0.05
N PRO A 82 13.60 4.83 -0.98
CA PRO A 82 14.82 4.26 -1.55
C PRO A 82 15.77 4.01 -0.40
N SER A 83 16.49 2.89 -0.43
CA SER A 83 17.48 2.60 0.60
C SER A 83 18.51 3.72 0.61
N SER A 84 18.35 4.71 1.50
CA SER A 84 19.37 5.70 1.76
C SER A 84 20.51 4.94 2.42
N SER A 85 21.47 4.50 1.63
CA SER A 85 22.79 4.19 2.16
C SER A 85 23.33 5.52 2.67
N PRO A 86 23.60 5.70 3.98
CA PRO A 86 24.07 6.97 4.52
C PRO A 86 25.57 7.22 4.24
N TRP A 87 26.12 6.58 3.19
CA TRP A 87 27.53 6.61 2.85
C TRP A 87 27.70 6.95 1.36
N TRP A 88 27.40 8.20 1.06
CA TRP A 88 28.12 9.13 0.17
C TRP A 88 27.56 10.53 0.42
#